data_AF-A0A1C6QS51-F1
#
_entry.id   AF-A0A1C6QS51-F1
#
_cell.length_a   1.000
_cell.length_b   1.000
_cell.length_c   1.000
_cell.angle_alpha   90.00
_cell.angle_beta   90.00
_cell.angle_gamma   90.00
#
_symmetry.space_group_name_H-M   'P 1'
#
loop_
_entity.id
_entity.type
_entity.pdbx_description
1 polymer ?
#
loop_
_entity_poly.entity_id
_entity_poly.type
_entity_poly.pdbx_seq_one_letter_code
_entity_poly.pdbx_strand_id
1 'polypeptide(L)'
;MVHATADAGSPAVGMINKTAPGQDRITADYQVDTGRKVCEGSSCSTFMAHLTGPVSGFLSVVAVDIPQDRLPGVPVQGGGGQPQPQPGGSREEMLNRAATWLTANNGTQVPYSQAQVWKDGYRQDCSGYVSMALGLPTPGTNTVGLATNRGITRPISVGELKPGDLLIDASGDNNTRHVVIFEKWNNDAHSSYTAYEQRGDHGTDHRTLAYGLPGGDAEFKPYRPVKFGD
;
A
#
# COMPACT_ATOMS: atom_id res chain seq x y z
N MET A 1 -8.59 27.34 -15.57
CA MET A 1 -7.88 28.32 -14.73
C MET A 1 -7.45 27.62 -13.45
N VAL A 2 -6.15 27.38 -13.31
CA VAL A 2 -5.56 26.85 -12.07
C VAL A 2 -5.35 28.06 -11.18
N HIS A 3 -6.08 28.15 -10.06
CA HIS A 3 -5.96 29.29 -9.16
C HIS A 3 -4.63 29.19 -8.40
N ALA A 4 -3.85 30.26 -8.40
CA ALA A 4 -2.52 30.34 -7.79
C ALA A 4 -2.56 30.59 -6.27
N THR A 5 -3.75 30.77 -5.70
CA THR A 5 -3.97 31.00 -4.27
C THR A 5 -5.31 30.40 -3.84
N ALA A 6 -5.40 29.91 -2.59
CA ALA A 6 -6.64 29.46 -1.98
C ALA A 6 -7.62 30.64 -1.84
N ASP A 7 -8.70 30.62 -2.61
CA ASP A 7 -9.79 31.58 -2.54
C ASP A 7 -11.06 30.87 -2.07
N ALA A 8 -11.46 31.10 -0.83
CA ALA A 8 -12.64 30.50 -0.20
C ALA A 8 -13.97 30.97 -0.83
N GLY A 9 -13.96 31.96 -1.71
CA GLY A 9 -15.11 32.39 -2.51
C GLY A 9 -15.18 31.74 -3.90
N SER A 10 -14.21 30.89 -4.28
CA SER A 10 -14.16 30.29 -5.60
C SER A 10 -15.19 29.16 -5.76
N PRO A 11 -15.95 29.11 -6.88
CA PRO A 11 -16.93 28.04 -7.14
C PRO A 11 -16.29 26.65 -7.33
N ALA A 12 -14.95 26.56 -7.29
CA ALA A 12 -14.19 25.31 -7.30
C ALA A 12 -13.80 24.81 -5.89
N VAL A 13 -14.12 25.55 -4.82
CA VAL A 13 -13.96 25.10 -3.42
C VAL A 13 -15.29 24.52 -2.94
N GLY A 14 -15.45 23.20 -3.06
CA GLY A 14 -16.57 22.50 -2.47
C GLY A 14 -16.43 22.43 -0.95
N MET A 15 -17.20 23.23 -0.21
CA MET A 15 -17.35 23.04 1.23
C MET A 15 -18.15 21.75 1.50
N ILE A 16 -17.60 20.85 2.32
CA ILE A 16 -18.33 19.68 2.83
C ILE A 16 -19.42 20.18 3.78
N ASN A 17 -20.69 20.10 3.37
CA ASN A 17 -21.85 20.60 4.12
C ASN A 17 -22.46 19.56 5.07
N LYS A 18 -21.76 19.35 6.19
CA LYS A 18 -22.13 19.36 7.63
C LYS A 18 -23.58 19.23 8.15
N THR A 19 -24.59 18.68 7.48
CA THR A 19 -25.90 18.55 8.15
C THR A 19 -26.04 17.35 9.11
N ALA A 20 -25.09 16.40 9.15
CA ALA A 20 -24.95 15.47 10.28
C ALA A 20 -23.52 14.89 10.40
N PRO A 21 -22.96 14.75 11.64
CA PRO A 21 -21.73 14.00 11.86
C PRO A 21 -21.88 12.53 11.42
N GLY A 22 -20.95 12.02 10.62
CA GLY A 22 -20.85 10.59 10.27
C GLY A 22 -21.49 10.14 8.96
N GLN A 23 -21.99 11.04 8.12
CA GLN A 23 -22.59 10.69 6.82
C GLN A 23 -21.62 10.77 5.63
N ASP A 24 -20.48 11.46 5.77
CA ASP A 24 -19.48 11.56 4.71
C ASP A 24 -18.43 10.45 4.85
N ARG A 25 -18.64 9.31 4.19
CA ARG A 25 -17.59 8.31 4.01
C ARG A 25 -16.69 8.74 2.84
N ILE A 26 -15.75 9.64 3.13
CA ILE A 26 -14.61 9.88 2.24
C ILE A 26 -13.52 8.89 2.65
N THR A 27 -13.19 7.97 1.77
CA THR A 27 -12.10 7.02 1.99
C THR A 27 -10.84 7.60 1.34
N ALA A 28 -9.78 7.78 2.12
CA ALA A 28 -8.47 7.98 1.53
C ALA A 28 -7.91 6.61 1.14
N ASP A 29 -7.85 6.33 -0.15
CA ASP A 29 -7.42 5.02 -0.65
C ASP A 29 -5.92 4.82 -0.43
N TYR A 30 -5.11 5.85 -0.69
CA TYR A 30 -3.67 5.82 -0.48
C TYR A 30 -3.07 7.23 -0.46
N GLN A 31 -1.91 7.36 0.18
CA GLN A 31 -1.10 8.58 0.20
C GLN A 31 0.25 8.34 -0.48
N VAL A 32 0.69 9.28 -1.32
CA VAL A 32 1.95 9.19 -2.06
C VAL A 32 2.79 10.42 -1.74
N ASP A 33 4.03 10.22 -1.29
CA ASP A 33 5.02 11.30 -1.24
C ASP A 33 5.45 11.64 -2.67
N THR A 34 5.13 12.84 -3.11
CA THR A 34 5.43 13.30 -4.47
C THR A 34 6.81 13.95 -4.58
N GLY A 35 7.48 14.21 -3.46
CA GLY A 35 8.71 15.02 -3.40
C GLY A 35 8.51 16.49 -3.82
N ARG A 36 7.28 16.88 -4.19
CA ARG A 36 6.92 18.25 -4.56
C ARG A 36 6.22 18.91 -3.39
N LYS A 37 6.92 19.85 -2.76
CA LYS A 37 6.43 20.59 -1.59
C LYS A 37 5.36 21.58 -2.01
N VAL A 38 4.14 21.36 -1.52
CA VAL A 38 3.01 22.29 -1.62
C VAL A 38 2.79 22.91 -0.24
N CYS A 39 2.67 24.23 -0.17
CA CYS A 39 2.49 24.94 1.09
C CYS A 39 1.24 25.83 1.05
N GLU A 40 0.58 25.95 2.20
CA GLU A 40 -0.45 26.95 2.48
C GLU A 40 -0.17 27.56 3.85
N GLY A 41 0.15 28.86 3.87
CA GLY A 41 0.65 29.52 5.07
C GLY A 41 1.98 28.93 5.56
N SER A 42 2.06 28.61 6.85
CA SER A 42 3.24 27.98 7.48
C SER A 42 3.26 26.45 7.32
N SER A 43 2.22 25.87 6.74
CA SER A 43 2.03 24.43 6.64
C SER A 43 2.42 23.96 5.25
N CYS A 44 3.17 22.86 5.18
CA CYS A 44 3.67 22.32 3.93
C CYS A 44 3.51 20.80 3.94
N SER A 45 3.15 20.26 2.78
CA SER A 45 3.03 18.82 2.54
C SER A 45 3.76 18.46 1.25
N THR A 46 4.39 17.29 1.21
CA THR A 46 4.85 16.64 -0.02
C THR A 46 3.92 15.50 -0.43
N PHE A 47 2.93 15.18 0.41
CA PHE A 47 2.04 14.04 0.25
C PHE A 47 0.76 14.44 -0.50
N MET A 48 0.35 13.59 -1.44
CA MET A 48 -0.95 13.64 -2.11
C MET A 48 -1.78 12.42 -1.74
N ALA A 49 -3.09 12.58 -1.58
CA ALA A 49 -4.01 11.49 -1.30
C ALA A 49 -5.01 11.30 -2.45
N HIS A 50 -5.30 10.05 -2.80
CA HIS A 50 -6.45 9.71 -3.62
C HIS A 50 -7.67 9.49 -2.71
N LEU A 51 -8.75 10.21 -2.97
CA LEU A 51 -9.98 10.13 -2.18
C LEU A 51 -11.09 9.55 -3.04
N THR A 52 -11.79 8.53 -2.54
CA THR A 52 -13.03 8.01 -3.14
C THR A 52 -14.24 8.32 -2.27
N GLY A 53 -15.30 8.76 -2.94
CA GLY A 53 -16.59 9.18 -2.39
C GLY A 53 -17.59 9.46 -3.53
N PRO A 54 -18.70 10.20 -3.32
CA PRO A 54 -19.68 10.52 -4.38
C PRO A 54 -19.11 11.41 -5.52
N VAL A 55 -17.82 11.72 -5.50
CA VAL A 55 -17.05 12.37 -6.56
C VAL A 55 -15.69 11.67 -6.73
N SER A 56 -15.24 11.52 -7.97
CA SER A 56 -13.86 11.10 -8.31
C SER A 56 -13.02 12.34 -8.66
N GLY A 57 -11.86 12.51 -8.04
CA GLY A 57 -10.97 13.64 -8.31
C GLY A 57 -9.72 13.63 -7.44
N PHE A 58 -8.87 14.65 -7.62
CA PHE A 58 -7.65 14.84 -6.83
C PHE A 58 -7.86 16.02 -5.87
N LEU A 59 -7.61 15.79 -4.56
CA LEU A 59 -7.60 16.83 -3.54
C LEU A 59 -6.16 17.09 -3.08
N SER A 60 -5.75 18.35 -3.08
CA SER A 60 -4.51 18.77 -2.42
C SER A 60 -4.81 18.95 -0.93
N VAL A 61 -4.36 18.01 -0.09
CA VAL A 61 -4.44 18.16 1.37
C VAL A 61 -3.19 18.87 1.86
N VAL A 62 -3.37 20.02 2.53
CA VAL A 62 -2.32 20.64 3.33
C VAL A 62 -2.38 20.00 4.71
N ALA A 63 -1.36 19.21 5.06
CA ALA A 63 -1.20 18.69 6.41
C ALA A 63 -0.87 19.86 7.35
N VAL A 64 -1.73 20.10 8.34
CA VAL A 64 -1.46 20.99 9.47
C VAL A 64 -0.88 20.15 10.59
N ASP A 65 0.25 20.56 11.16
CA ASP A 65 0.82 19.93 12.35
C ASP A 65 -0.12 20.21 13.54
N ILE A 66 -0.87 19.21 13.98
CA ILE A 66 -1.75 19.31 15.15
C ILE A 66 -1.04 18.61 16.31
N PRO A 67 -0.63 19.34 17.35
CA PRO A 67 -0.04 18.71 18.53
C PRO A 67 -1.06 17.73 19.14
N GLN A 68 -0.56 16.54 19.52
CA GLN A 68 -1.34 15.36 19.91
C GLN A 68 -2.36 15.60 21.04
N ASP A 69 -2.23 16.70 21.78
CA ASP A 69 -3.03 17.06 22.93
C ASP A 69 -4.36 17.76 22.58
N ARG A 70 -4.62 18.08 21.30
CA ARG A 70 -5.84 18.81 20.88
C ARG A 70 -6.66 18.15 19.78
N LEU A 71 -6.68 16.82 19.72
CA LEU A 71 -7.66 16.08 18.92
C LEU A 71 -8.89 15.71 19.77
N PRO A 72 -10.08 16.29 19.51
CA PRO A 72 -11.32 15.76 20.06
C PRO A 72 -11.74 14.53 19.26
N GLY A 73 -11.78 13.35 19.89
CA GLY A 73 -12.45 12.16 19.34
C GLY A 73 -11.61 10.91 19.12
N VAL A 74 -10.33 10.88 19.47
CA VAL A 74 -9.55 9.62 19.55
C VAL A 74 -9.58 9.12 20.99
N PRO A 75 -10.12 7.93 21.29
CA PRO A 75 -9.98 7.35 22.61
C PRO A 75 -8.51 7.07 22.89
N VAL A 76 -7.93 7.78 23.84
CA VAL A 76 -6.65 7.41 24.46
C VAL A 76 -6.88 6.11 25.24
N GLN A 77 -6.43 4.99 24.70
CA GLN A 77 -6.45 3.72 25.42
C GLN A 77 -5.33 3.72 26.46
N GLY A 78 -5.65 4.24 27.64
CA GLY A 78 -4.82 4.13 28.83
C GLY A 78 -4.74 2.67 29.32
N GLY A 79 -3.51 2.22 29.58
CA GLY A 79 -3.16 1.22 30.58
C GLY A 79 -3.82 -0.17 30.49
N GLY A 80 -3.17 -1.09 29.77
CA GLY A 80 -3.45 -2.53 29.88
C GLY A 80 -2.64 -3.33 28.89
N GLY A 81 -1.67 -4.11 29.40
CA GLY A 81 -0.65 -4.81 28.61
C GLY A 81 -1.20 -5.66 27.46
N GLN A 82 -0.93 -5.21 26.24
CA GLN A 82 -0.78 -6.06 25.07
C GLN A 82 0.52 -5.65 24.37
N PRO A 83 1.32 -6.59 23.81
CA PRO A 83 2.55 -6.24 23.12
C PRO A 83 2.22 -5.31 21.96
N GLN A 84 2.72 -4.08 22.04
CA GLN A 84 2.61 -3.08 20.99
C GLN A 84 3.35 -3.63 19.75
N PRO A 85 2.70 -3.73 18.57
CA PRO A 85 3.39 -4.14 17.35
C PRO A 85 4.60 -3.24 17.14
N GLN A 86 5.77 -3.84 16.92
CA GLN A 86 7.00 -3.07 16.71
C GLN A 86 6.80 -2.08 15.55
N PRO A 87 7.26 -0.82 15.68
CA PRO A 87 7.28 0.13 14.57
C PRO A 87 7.92 -0.51 13.33
N GLY A 88 7.22 -0.51 12.20
CA GLY A 88 7.63 -1.18 10.97
C GLY A 88 7.01 -2.56 10.71
N GLY A 89 6.18 -3.07 11.62
CA GLY A 89 5.54 -4.38 11.57
C GLY A 89 4.11 -4.43 11.02
N SER A 90 3.41 -3.31 10.78
CA SER A 90 1.98 -3.32 10.48
C SER A 90 1.65 -3.57 9.00
N ARG A 91 0.41 -4.00 8.71
CA ARG A 91 -0.11 -4.20 7.34
C ARG A 91 -0.13 -2.90 6.55
N GLU A 92 -0.58 -1.82 7.18
CA GLU A 92 -0.64 -0.50 6.59
C GLU A 92 0.76 0.01 6.21
N GLU A 93 1.75 -0.15 7.09
CA GLU A 93 3.14 0.22 6.80
C GLU A 93 3.70 -0.57 5.60
N MET A 94 3.36 -1.86 5.49
CA MET A 94 3.76 -2.68 4.34
C MET A 94 3.14 -2.16 3.04
N LEU A 95 1.84 -1.86 3.02
CA LEU A 95 1.16 -1.36 1.83
C LEU A 95 1.66 0.05 1.45
N ASN A 96 1.93 0.90 2.43
CA ASN A 96 2.55 2.21 2.18
C ASN A 96 3.93 2.05 1.54
N ARG A 97 4.77 1.11 2.03
CA ARG A 97 6.06 0.78 1.38
C ARG A 97 5.86 0.27 -0.04
N ALA A 98 4.94 -0.65 -0.24
CA ALA A 98 4.61 -1.20 -1.56
C ALA A 98 4.25 -0.08 -2.56
N ALA A 99 3.39 0.86 -2.15
CA ALA A 99 2.96 1.98 -2.98
C ALA A 99 4.11 2.92 -3.38
N THR A 100 5.17 3.06 -2.56
CA THR A 100 6.28 3.99 -2.88
C THR A 100 6.96 3.70 -4.21
N TRP A 101 7.09 2.43 -4.59
CA TRP A 101 7.74 2.06 -5.85
C TRP A 101 6.91 2.37 -7.10
N LEU A 102 5.62 2.72 -6.97
CA LEU A 102 4.81 3.18 -8.11
C LEU A 102 5.30 4.51 -8.69
N THR A 103 6.00 5.33 -7.90
CA THR A 103 6.44 6.68 -8.31
C THR A 103 7.90 7.00 -7.99
N ALA A 104 8.65 6.06 -7.39
CA ALA A 104 10.03 6.29 -6.92
C ALA A 104 11.06 6.57 -8.02
N ASN A 105 10.73 6.33 -9.29
CA ASN A 105 11.57 6.63 -10.45
C ASN A 105 11.12 7.95 -11.10
N ASN A 106 11.48 9.09 -10.48
CA ASN A 106 11.17 10.43 -11.00
C ASN A 106 9.66 10.65 -11.27
N GLY A 107 8.79 10.13 -10.40
CA GLY A 107 7.34 10.19 -10.58
C GLY A 107 6.75 9.04 -11.40
N THR A 108 7.58 8.06 -11.77
CA THR A 108 7.17 6.83 -12.48
C THR A 108 7.54 5.58 -11.68
N GLN A 109 7.02 4.43 -12.11
CA GLN A 109 7.26 3.16 -11.44
C GLN A 109 8.71 2.70 -11.51
N VAL A 110 9.17 2.00 -10.46
CA VAL A 110 10.47 1.35 -10.45
C VAL A 110 10.49 0.27 -11.54
N PRO A 111 11.45 0.32 -12.49
CA PRO A 111 11.51 -0.66 -13.57
C PRO A 111 11.88 -2.04 -13.04
N TYR A 112 11.35 -3.08 -13.68
CA TYR A 112 11.67 -4.46 -13.34
C TYR A 112 13.08 -4.81 -13.81
N SER A 113 13.83 -5.52 -12.96
CA SER A 113 15.09 -6.15 -13.36
C SER A 113 15.49 -7.25 -12.38
N GLN A 114 15.83 -8.42 -12.91
CA GLN A 114 16.42 -9.50 -12.11
C GLN A 114 17.92 -9.30 -11.84
N ALA A 115 18.57 -8.33 -12.50
CA ALA A 115 20.01 -8.11 -12.42
C ALA A 115 20.39 -6.84 -11.65
N GLN A 116 19.43 -5.97 -11.33
CA GLN A 116 19.69 -4.66 -10.74
C GLN A 116 19.11 -4.55 -9.32
N VAL A 117 19.76 -3.70 -8.54
CA VAL A 117 19.36 -3.33 -7.19
C VAL A 117 18.95 -1.87 -7.21
N TRP A 118 17.78 -1.57 -6.65
CA TRP A 118 17.27 -0.20 -6.55
C TRP A 118 18.05 0.60 -5.51
N LYS A 119 17.92 1.93 -5.54
CA LYS A 119 18.67 2.86 -4.66
C LYS A 119 18.41 2.67 -3.16
N ASP A 120 17.36 1.93 -2.79
CA ASP A 120 17.04 1.55 -1.41
C ASP A 120 17.67 0.21 -0.98
N GLY A 121 18.43 -0.44 -1.87
CA GLY A 121 19.18 -1.66 -1.60
C GLY A 121 18.43 -2.97 -1.88
N TYR A 122 17.19 -2.92 -2.37
CA TYR A 122 16.42 -4.12 -2.71
C TYR A 122 16.49 -4.47 -4.20
N ARG A 123 16.37 -5.75 -4.54
CA ARG A 123 16.32 -6.20 -5.95
C ARG A 123 15.04 -5.72 -6.63
N GLN A 124 15.14 -5.37 -7.90
CA GLN A 124 14.01 -4.89 -8.71
C GLN A 124 13.17 -6.03 -9.32
N ASP A 125 13.20 -7.22 -8.72
CA ASP A 125 12.38 -8.37 -9.09
C ASP A 125 11.15 -8.51 -8.17
N CYS A 126 10.25 -9.44 -8.49
CA CYS A 126 9.00 -9.66 -7.76
C CYS A 126 9.23 -9.89 -6.25
N SER A 127 10.17 -10.77 -5.92
CA SER A 127 10.49 -11.13 -4.52
C SER A 127 11.31 -10.07 -3.79
N GLY A 128 12.15 -9.31 -4.50
CA GLY A 128 12.88 -8.16 -3.98
C GLY A 128 11.93 -7.03 -3.60
N TYR A 129 10.93 -6.75 -4.44
CA TYR A 129 9.85 -5.81 -4.14
C TYR A 129 9.04 -6.20 -2.91
N VAL A 130 8.64 -7.47 -2.79
CA VAL A 130 7.91 -7.94 -1.61
C VAL A 130 8.79 -7.91 -0.36
N SER A 131 10.08 -8.22 -0.49
CA SER A 131 11.04 -8.07 0.61
C SER A 131 11.16 -6.61 1.07
N MET A 132 11.14 -5.66 0.14
CA MET A 132 11.12 -4.22 0.41
C MET A 132 9.84 -3.81 1.15
N ALA A 133 8.67 -4.22 0.65
CA ALA A 133 7.38 -3.92 1.28
C ALA A 133 7.31 -4.49 2.72
N LEU A 134 7.83 -5.70 2.92
CA LEU A 134 7.91 -6.32 4.24
C LEU A 134 8.95 -5.67 5.16
N GLY A 135 9.92 -4.91 4.63
CA GLY A 135 11.03 -4.34 5.38
C GLY A 135 12.05 -5.38 5.83
N LEU A 136 12.29 -6.41 5.03
CA LEU A 136 13.30 -7.43 5.32
C LEU A 136 14.72 -6.87 5.17
N PRO A 137 15.75 -7.44 5.81
CA PRO A 137 17.13 -7.01 5.54
C PRO A 137 17.48 -7.05 4.04
N THR A 138 18.16 -6.02 3.55
CA THR A 138 18.62 -5.95 2.15
C THR A 138 19.64 -7.08 1.87
N PRO A 139 19.66 -7.64 0.64
CA PRO A 139 18.85 -7.28 -0.54
C PRO A 139 17.47 -7.96 -0.60
N GLY A 140 17.02 -8.56 0.49
CA GLY A 140 15.79 -9.36 0.55
C GLY A 140 15.98 -10.84 0.17
N THR A 141 14.94 -11.64 0.36
CA THR A 141 14.94 -13.08 0.00
C THR A 141 14.29 -13.30 -1.37
N ASN A 142 14.40 -14.51 -1.92
CA ASN A 142 13.76 -14.87 -3.19
C ASN A 142 12.35 -15.45 -2.97
N THR A 143 11.60 -15.70 -4.06
CA THR A 143 10.22 -16.22 -4.01
C THR A 143 10.10 -17.53 -3.22
N VAL A 144 11.07 -18.44 -3.37
CA VAL A 144 11.10 -19.71 -2.61
C VAL A 144 11.33 -19.44 -1.12
N GLY A 145 12.23 -18.50 -0.77
CA GLY A 145 12.48 -18.09 0.60
C GLY A 145 11.26 -17.47 1.26
N LEU A 146 10.52 -16.61 0.54
CA LEU A 146 9.23 -16.08 1.00
C LEU A 146 8.22 -17.22 1.27
N ALA A 147 8.16 -18.25 0.41
CA ALA A 147 7.21 -19.35 0.55
C ALA A 147 7.60 -20.43 1.59
N THR A 148 8.89 -20.58 1.89
CA THR A 148 9.41 -21.70 2.71
C THR A 148 9.91 -21.27 4.09
N ASN A 149 10.38 -20.04 4.25
CA ASN A 149 10.86 -19.55 5.54
C ASN A 149 9.69 -19.18 6.46
N ARG A 150 9.42 -20.03 7.46
CA ARG A 150 8.34 -19.84 8.44
C ARG A 150 8.58 -18.70 9.44
N GLY A 151 9.79 -18.16 9.50
CA GLY A 151 10.07 -16.90 10.19
C GLY A 151 9.67 -15.65 9.40
N ILE A 152 9.28 -15.80 8.13
CA ILE A 152 8.81 -14.69 7.27
C ILE A 152 7.32 -14.85 6.99
N THR A 153 6.88 -16.02 6.53
CA THR A 153 5.46 -16.25 6.19
C THR A 153 4.93 -17.62 6.65
N ARG A 154 3.61 -17.69 6.83
CA ARG A 154 2.87 -18.94 7.07
C ARG A 154 1.78 -19.12 6.01
N PRO A 155 1.47 -20.34 5.56
CA PRO A 155 0.36 -20.57 4.63
C PRO A 155 -0.99 -20.21 5.30
N ILE A 156 -1.94 -19.76 4.48
CA ILE A 156 -3.33 -19.48 4.87
C ILE A 156 -4.28 -20.00 3.78
N SER A 157 -5.58 -20.06 4.08
CA SER A 157 -6.60 -20.30 3.05
C SER A 157 -6.93 -19.01 2.28
N VAL A 158 -7.44 -19.14 1.05
CA VAL A 158 -7.86 -17.99 0.22
C VAL A 158 -8.91 -17.13 0.93
N GLY A 159 -9.85 -17.77 1.65
CA GLY A 159 -10.90 -17.07 2.39
C GLY A 159 -10.40 -16.23 3.58
N GLU A 160 -9.16 -16.43 4.00
CA GLU A 160 -8.54 -15.67 5.09
C GLU A 160 -7.77 -14.45 4.61
N LEU A 161 -7.64 -14.22 3.29
CA LEU A 161 -6.83 -13.13 2.74
C LEU A 161 -7.23 -11.78 3.34
N LYS A 162 -6.21 -11.07 3.82
CA LYS A 162 -6.28 -9.71 4.37
C LYS A 162 -5.24 -8.82 3.67
N PRO A 163 -5.44 -7.49 3.65
CA PRO A 163 -4.47 -6.56 3.09
C PRO A 163 -3.04 -6.81 3.62
N GLY A 164 -2.07 -6.92 2.72
CA GLY A 164 -0.67 -7.26 3.02
C GLY A 164 -0.34 -8.76 3.02
N ASP A 165 -1.32 -9.65 2.88
CA ASP A 165 -1.04 -11.06 2.63
C ASP A 165 -0.47 -11.26 1.21
N LEU A 166 0.25 -12.35 1.00
CA LEU A 166 0.96 -12.66 -0.23
C LEU A 166 0.27 -13.79 -0.99
N LEU A 167 0.28 -13.73 -2.30
CA LEU A 167 0.01 -14.88 -3.14
C LEU A 167 1.31 -15.23 -3.87
N ILE A 168 1.81 -16.44 -3.66
CA ILE A 168 3.14 -16.86 -4.10
C ILE A 168 3.03 -18.10 -4.99
N ASP A 169 3.54 -18.02 -6.22
CA ASP A 169 3.97 -19.19 -6.99
C ASP A 169 5.47 -19.40 -6.82
N ALA A 170 5.83 -20.45 -6.09
CA ALA A 170 7.22 -20.85 -5.85
C ALA A 170 7.71 -21.96 -6.81
N SER A 171 6.89 -22.40 -7.75
CA SER A 171 7.18 -23.50 -8.67
C SER A 171 8.00 -23.05 -9.87
N GLY A 172 8.84 -23.93 -10.42
CA GLY A 172 9.67 -23.64 -11.59
C GLY A 172 10.95 -22.87 -11.28
N ASP A 173 11.31 -21.89 -12.12
CA ASP A 173 12.58 -21.16 -12.08
C ASP A 173 12.41 -19.64 -11.83
N ASN A 174 13.49 -18.87 -11.96
CA ASN A 174 13.48 -17.42 -11.72
C ASN A 174 12.61 -16.62 -12.72
N ASN A 175 12.19 -17.22 -13.83
CA ASN A 175 11.34 -16.58 -14.84
C ASN A 175 9.87 -16.98 -14.71
N THR A 176 9.58 -18.13 -14.10
CA THR A 176 8.20 -18.60 -13.92
C THR A 176 7.63 -18.27 -12.53
N ARG A 177 8.48 -18.24 -11.50
CA ARG A 177 8.06 -17.92 -10.14
C ARG A 177 7.62 -16.47 -10.01
N HIS A 178 6.59 -16.24 -9.20
CA HIS A 178 6.10 -14.90 -8.97
C HIS A 178 5.44 -14.71 -7.60
N VAL A 179 5.33 -13.47 -7.17
CA VAL A 179 4.65 -13.10 -5.93
C VAL A 179 3.97 -11.75 -6.05
N VAL A 180 2.78 -11.64 -5.47
CA VAL A 180 2.00 -10.40 -5.40
C VAL A 180 1.53 -10.13 -3.96
N ILE A 181 1.28 -8.86 -3.65
CA ILE A 181 0.77 -8.41 -2.35
C ILE A 181 -0.72 -8.12 -2.51
N PHE A 182 -1.56 -8.90 -1.84
CA PHE A 182 -3.00 -8.67 -1.79
C PHE A 182 -3.31 -7.35 -1.06
N GLU A 183 -4.14 -6.49 -1.66
CA GLU A 183 -4.65 -5.29 -1.01
C GLU A 183 -6.11 -5.48 -0.59
N LYS A 184 -7.01 -5.75 -1.53
CA LYS A 184 -8.46 -5.86 -1.27
C LYS A 184 -9.19 -6.71 -2.28
N TRP A 185 -10.31 -7.30 -1.86
CA TRP A 185 -11.27 -7.92 -2.77
C TRP A 185 -12.01 -6.85 -3.59
N ASN A 186 -12.27 -7.15 -4.87
CA ASN A 186 -12.99 -6.23 -5.76
C ASN A 186 -14.51 -6.44 -5.73
N ASN A 187 -14.98 -7.56 -5.16
CA ASN A 187 -16.39 -7.90 -5.07
C ASN A 187 -16.62 -8.92 -3.94
N ASP A 188 -17.87 -9.01 -3.46
CA ASP A 188 -18.26 -9.91 -2.36
C ASP A 188 -18.14 -11.41 -2.72
N ALA A 189 -18.16 -11.73 -4.01
CA ALA A 189 -17.94 -13.10 -4.49
C ALA A 189 -16.46 -13.53 -4.45
N HIS A 190 -15.55 -12.63 -4.07
CA HIS A 190 -14.11 -12.85 -4.04
C HIS A 190 -13.56 -13.43 -5.35
N SER A 191 -14.07 -12.98 -6.50
CA SER A 191 -13.68 -13.49 -7.83
C SER A 191 -12.49 -12.75 -8.45
N SER A 192 -12.10 -11.61 -7.89
CA SER A 192 -10.87 -10.88 -8.21
C SER A 192 -10.47 -9.97 -7.06
N TYR A 193 -9.20 -9.59 -7.01
CA TYR A 193 -8.66 -8.68 -6.02
C TYR A 193 -7.72 -7.65 -6.66
N THR A 194 -7.52 -6.54 -5.97
CA THR A 194 -6.48 -5.57 -6.30
C THR A 194 -5.20 -5.93 -5.53
N ALA A 195 -4.05 -5.85 -6.19
CA ALA A 195 -2.77 -6.20 -5.62
C ALA A 195 -1.61 -5.39 -6.20
N TYR A 196 -0.52 -5.35 -5.43
CA TYR A 196 0.75 -4.79 -5.85
C TYR A 196 1.70 -5.88 -6.34
N GLU A 197 2.45 -5.60 -7.40
CA GLU A 197 3.48 -6.51 -7.92
C GLU A 197 4.62 -5.76 -8.60
N GLN A 198 5.74 -6.45 -8.80
CA GLN A 198 6.87 -5.98 -9.60
C GLN A 198 7.09 -7.01 -10.70
N ARG A 199 6.73 -6.67 -11.95
CA ARG A 199 6.64 -7.64 -13.06
C ARG A 199 7.39 -7.22 -14.31
N GLY A 200 7.84 -8.23 -15.07
CA GLY A 200 8.52 -8.04 -16.35
C GLY A 200 7.72 -7.18 -17.33
N ASP A 201 8.46 -6.47 -18.20
CA ASP A 201 7.95 -5.56 -19.23
C ASP A 201 7.05 -4.42 -18.74
N HIS A 202 6.97 -4.21 -17.42
CA HIS A 202 6.19 -3.15 -16.82
C HIS A 202 6.97 -2.41 -15.75
N GLY A 203 7.38 -3.10 -14.69
CA GLY A 203 7.81 -2.45 -13.46
C GLY A 203 6.80 -2.67 -12.33
N THR A 204 6.85 -1.80 -11.33
CA THR A 204 5.90 -1.83 -10.21
C THR A 204 4.50 -1.51 -10.71
N ASP A 205 3.54 -2.36 -10.36
CA ASP A 205 2.16 -2.31 -10.84
C ASP A 205 1.19 -2.42 -9.65
N HIS A 206 0.00 -1.87 -9.82
CA HIS A 206 -1.12 -1.96 -8.89
C HIS A 206 -2.39 -2.21 -9.69
N ARG A 207 -2.83 -3.46 -9.75
CA ARG A 207 -3.87 -3.88 -10.69
C ARG A 207 -4.77 -4.98 -10.15
N THR A 208 -5.85 -5.21 -10.90
CA THR A 208 -6.78 -6.31 -10.65
C THR A 208 -6.18 -7.64 -11.12
N LEU A 209 -6.25 -8.65 -10.25
CA LEU A 209 -5.74 -10.01 -10.45
C LEU A 209 -6.76 -11.06 -10.00
N ALA A 210 -6.52 -12.28 -10.42
CA ALA A 210 -7.25 -13.47 -10.00
C ALA A 210 -6.34 -14.66 -9.67
N TYR A 211 -5.04 -14.45 -9.44
CA TYR A 211 -4.12 -15.54 -9.11
C TYR A 211 -4.56 -16.24 -7.82
N GLY A 212 -4.44 -17.56 -7.76
CA GLY A 212 -4.87 -18.38 -6.63
C GLY A 212 -6.39 -18.49 -6.46
N LEU A 213 -7.19 -17.92 -7.38
CA LEU A 213 -8.65 -18.00 -7.39
C LEU A 213 -9.16 -18.98 -8.46
N PRO A 214 -10.40 -19.48 -8.34
CA PRO A 214 -11.05 -20.21 -9.43
C PRO A 214 -11.04 -19.42 -10.74
N GLY A 215 -10.55 -20.03 -11.82
CA GLY A 215 -10.44 -19.39 -13.15
C GLY A 215 -9.17 -18.54 -13.34
N GLY A 216 -8.35 -18.37 -12.31
CA GLY A 216 -7.00 -17.83 -12.42
C GLY A 216 -5.92 -18.92 -12.38
N ASP A 217 -4.67 -18.47 -12.25
CA ASP A 217 -3.50 -19.33 -12.08
C ASP A 217 -3.54 -20.02 -10.71
N ALA A 218 -3.53 -21.35 -10.69
CA ALA A 218 -3.75 -22.14 -9.48
C ALA A 218 -2.46 -22.40 -8.70
N GLU A 219 -1.31 -22.13 -9.29
CA GLU A 219 0.02 -22.33 -8.72
C GLU A 219 0.27 -21.37 -7.55
N PHE A 220 -0.33 -20.17 -7.61
CA PHE A 220 -0.27 -19.20 -6.53
C PHE A 220 -1.01 -19.68 -5.28
N LYS A 221 -0.27 -19.78 -4.17
CA LYS A 221 -0.80 -20.14 -2.86
C LYS A 221 -0.79 -18.92 -1.91
N PRO A 222 -1.81 -18.75 -1.04
CA PRO A 222 -1.85 -17.66 -0.07
C PRO A 222 -0.90 -17.86 1.12
N TYR A 223 -0.22 -16.79 1.52
CA TYR A 223 0.66 -16.73 2.68
C TYR A 223 0.46 -15.46 3.48
N ARG A 224 0.53 -15.56 4.80
CA ARG A 224 0.52 -14.42 5.73
C ARG A 224 1.92 -14.14 6.25
N PRO A 225 2.42 -12.90 6.15
CA PRO A 225 3.62 -12.49 6.86
C PRO A 225 3.45 -12.63 8.38
N VAL A 226 4.40 -13.30 9.04
CA VAL A 226 4.29 -13.59 10.49
C VAL A 226 4.44 -12.34 11.37
N LYS A 227 5.05 -11.28 10.82
CA LYS A 227 5.24 -9.99 11.52
C LYS A 227 3.94 -9.29 11.90
N PHE A 228 2.80 -9.67 11.32
CA PHE A 228 1.50 -9.08 11.64
C PHE A 228 0.87 -9.61 12.93
N GLY A 229 1.34 -10.74 13.45
CA GLY A 229 0.90 -11.29 14.74
C GLY A 229 -0.51 -11.90 14.76
N ASP A 230 -1.19 -11.99 13.62
CA ASP A 230 -2.53 -12.58 13.43
C ASP A 230 -2.55 -13.77 12.47
#